data_AF-A0AAF0QB88-F1
#
_entry.id   AF-A0AAF0QB88-F1
#
_cell.length_a   1.000
_cell.length_b   1.000
_cell.length_c   1.000
_cell.angle_alpha   90.00
_cell.angle_beta   90.00
_cell.angle_gamma   90.00
#
_symmetry.space_group_name_H-M   'P 1'
#
loop_
_entity.id
_entity.type
_entity.pdbx_description
1 polymer ?
#
loop_
_entity_poly.entity_id
_entity_poly.type
_entity_poly.pdbx_seq_one_letter_code
_entity_poly.pdbx_strand_id
1 'polypeptide(L)'
;WRSKHNTTPPTKMDPLPHVIIFPFPAQGHVNSMLKLAHLLSLSNFDVTFLVTVDTHDRLLNHTDVISRFGSGFLLQALPHGISMDVMNTRDGISMLYDSLNKIAKPFLREFIAYSPVTCLIADGILSLAGDVAKEINLPIIYFRTASASSFWSYFCMPDLIQVGELPLKENAKDLTLTKRHDKPLEHEVSYLTHLKILKAPYFLKFERLWQEDESCMPWLDTQPPKSVIYVSFGSVAGLTKEELLEFWYGLVNSEQKFLWVMRPDLIIGQEKKDEIPVELEQGTKARGYMADWVPQEKVLAHRAIGGFLTHSGWNSTLESIVEGVPMICWPRFADQQVNSRFVGEVWKMGLDIKDTCDRDIIAKSIRDLMEKRNGEFSQRTEHMASLAKKAVNEGGSSYINLDRLIQDIRSMIPPHNHT
;
A
#
# COMPACT_ATOMS: atom_id res chain seq x y z
N TRP A 1 4.08 16.48 26.86
CA TRP A 1 5.35 17.02 27.35
C TRP A 1 6.04 17.81 26.23
N ARG A 2 5.58 19.04 25.99
CA ARG A 2 6.35 20.08 25.30
C ARG A 2 6.52 21.21 26.32
N SER A 3 7.75 21.65 26.50
CA SER A 3 8.16 22.69 27.43
C SER A 3 7.34 23.96 27.21
N LYS A 4 6.60 24.36 28.25
CA LYS A 4 5.96 25.68 28.38
C LYS A 4 7.05 26.73 28.58
N HIS A 5 7.31 27.58 27.59
CA HIS A 5 7.85 28.91 27.85
C HIS A 5 7.28 29.93 26.85
N ASN A 6 6.84 31.05 27.43
CA ASN A 6 6.28 32.29 26.86
C ASN A 6 4.84 32.26 26.32
N THR A 7 3.93 32.54 27.24
CA THR A 7 2.54 32.96 26.99
C THR A 7 2.49 34.47 26.68
N THR A 8 2.46 34.81 25.40
CA THR A 8 1.68 35.95 24.92
C THR A 8 0.22 35.50 24.74
N PRO A 9 -0.80 36.36 24.99
CA PRO A 9 -2.18 36.00 24.72
C PRO A 9 -2.35 35.70 23.22
N PRO A 10 -3.17 34.71 22.79
CA PRO A 10 -3.40 34.48 21.38
C PRO A 10 -4.15 35.68 20.79
N THR A 11 -3.39 36.57 20.14
CA THR A 11 -3.88 37.40 19.04
C THR A 11 -4.56 36.48 18.02
N LYS A 12 -5.70 36.91 17.44
CA LYS A 12 -6.51 36.22 16.40
C LYS A 12 -5.80 34.99 15.82
N MET A 13 -6.26 33.79 16.15
CA MET A 13 -5.65 32.54 15.65
C MET A 13 -5.50 32.65 14.13
N ASP A 14 -4.25 32.57 13.65
CA ASP A 14 -3.98 32.44 12.22
C ASP A 14 -4.81 31.27 11.66
N PRO A 15 -5.38 31.41 10.45
CA PRO A 15 -6.19 30.36 9.86
C PRO A 15 -5.35 29.08 9.73
N LEU A 16 -5.92 27.96 10.16
CA LEU A 16 -5.28 26.67 9.96
C LEU A 16 -5.23 26.37 8.44
N PRO A 17 -4.13 25.81 7.92
CA PRO A 17 -4.09 25.38 6.55
C PRO A 17 -5.10 24.26 6.32
N HIS A 18 -5.96 24.43 5.32
CA HIS A 18 -6.99 23.46 4.94
C HIS A 18 -6.53 22.67 3.70
N VAL A 19 -6.42 21.36 3.84
CA VAL A 19 -5.92 20.47 2.79
C VAL A 19 -7.01 19.50 2.36
N ILE A 20 -7.27 19.44 1.06
CA ILE A 20 -8.06 18.35 0.48
C ILE A 20 -7.11 17.21 0.12
N ILE A 21 -7.44 16.00 0.54
CA ILE A 21 -6.71 14.77 0.18
C ILE A 21 -7.64 13.92 -0.67
N PHE A 22 -7.22 13.62 -1.90
CA PHE A 22 -8.03 12.91 -2.88
C PHE A 22 -7.32 11.63 -3.37
N PRO A 23 -7.52 10.49 -2.69
CA PRO A 23 -6.98 9.19 -3.10
C PRO A 23 -7.69 8.59 -4.32
N PHE A 24 -6.96 7.75 -5.06
CA PHE A 24 -7.60 6.79 -5.96
C PHE A 24 -8.39 5.77 -5.11
N PRO A 25 -9.62 5.37 -5.49
CA PRO A 25 -10.49 4.57 -4.63
C PRO A 25 -10.12 3.07 -4.61
N ALA A 26 -8.84 2.77 -4.42
CA ALA A 26 -8.36 1.42 -4.14
C ALA A 26 -7.73 1.36 -2.74
N GLN A 27 -7.88 0.22 -2.07
CA GLN A 27 -7.52 0.07 -0.65
C GLN A 27 -6.10 0.54 -0.32
N GLY A 28 -5.10 0.14 -1.12
CA GLY A 28 -3.70 0.54 -0.87
C GLY A 28 -3.49 2.05 -0.96
N HIS A 29 -4.22 2.72 -1.84
CA HIS A 29 -4.14 4.17 -2.04
C HIS A 29 -4.82 4.92 -0.89
N VAL A 30 -6.06 4.54 -0.59
CA VAL A 30 -6.86 5.06 0.52
C VAL A 30 -6.10 4.93 1.84
N ASN A 31 -5.60 3.74 2.17
CA ASN A 31 -4.87 3.49 3.42
C ASN A 31 -3.59 4.33 3.54
N SER A 32 -2.82 4.47 2.46
CA SER A 32 -1.59 5.26 2.47
C SER A 32 -1.87 6.75 2.70
N MET A 33 -2.90 7.27 2.02
CA MET A 33 -3.25 8.68 2.10
C MET A 33 -4.00 9.03 3.40
N LEU A 34 -4.71 8.08 4.03
CA LEU A 34 -5.25 8.23 5.39
C LEU A 34 -4.13 8.32 6.43
N LYS A 35 -3.04 7.55 6.26
CA LYS A 35 -1.84 7.70 7.10
C LYS A 35 -1.28 9.11 6.97
N LEU A 36 -1.16 9.66 5.75
CA LEU A 36 -0.76 11.05 5.54
C LEU A 36 -1.73 12.05 6.19
N ALA A 37 -3.03 11.86 5.99
CA ALA A 37 -4.08 12.70 6.59
C ALA A 37 -3.88 12.81 8.12
N HIS A 38 -3.63 11.68 8.78
CA HIS A 38 -3.46 11.64 10.23
C HIS A 38 -2.27 12.46 10.69
N LEU A 39 -1.17 12.42 9.93
CA LEU A 39 0.06 13.16 10.24
C LEU A 39 -0.11 14.67 10.05
N LEU A 40 -0.91 15.07 9.05
CA LEU A 40 -1.29 16.47 8.85
C LEU A 40 -2.22 16.95 9.95
N SER A 41 -3.23 16.16 10.35
CA SER A 41 -4.10 16.48 11.49
C SER A 41 -3.30 16.63 12.79
N LEU A 42 -2.33 15.75 13.07
CA LEU A 42 -1.40 15.88 14.20
C LEU A 42 -0.49 17.12 14.12
N SER A 43 -0.43 17.76 12.96
CA SER A 43 0.36 18.95 12.68
C SER A 43 -0.51 20.23 12.60
N ASN A 44 -1.76 20.16 13.09
CA ASN A 44 -2.75 21.23 13.12
C ASN A 44 -3.16 21.71 11.72
N PHE A 45 -3.56 20.78 10.86
CA PHE A 45 -4.19 21.07 9.57
C PHE A 45 -5.66 20.69 9.64
N ASP A 46 -6.50 21.49 9.00
CA ASP A 46 -7.84 21.03 8.64
C ASP A 46 -7.72 20.13 7.42
N VAL A 47 -8.31 18.94 7.48
CA VAL A 47 -8.17 17.92 6.44
C VAL A 47 -9.54 17.50 5.94
N THR A 48 -9.78 17.66 4.64
CA THR A 48 -10.92 17.03 3.97
C THR A 48 -10.43 15.82 3.19
N PHE A 49 -10.89 14.64 3.56
CA PHE A 49 -10.57 13.39 2.88
C PHE A 49 -11.70 13.04 1.92
N LEU A 50 -11.44 13.17 0.61
CA LEU A 50 -12.45 13.04 -0.44
C LEU A 50 -12.43 11.64 -1.05
N VAL A 51 -13.54 10.91 -0.96
CA VAL A 51 -13.64 9.52 -1.41
C VAL A 51 -14.94 9.24 -2.16
N THR A 52 -15.05 8.09 -2.83
CA THR A 52 -16.34 7.63 -3.39
C THR A 52 -17.34 7.31 -2.28
N VAL A 53 -18.65 7.30 -2.60
CA VAL A 53 -19.71 6.89 -1.66
C VAL A 53 -19.43 5.50 -1.09
N ASP A 54 -19.13 4.53 -1.95
CA ASP A 54 -18.80 3.16 -1.51
C ASP A 54 -17.63 3.13 -0.52
N THR A 55 -16.58 3.91 -0.77
CA THR A 55 -15.42 3.98 0.15
C THR A 55 -15.77 4.71 1.44
N HIS A 56 -16.57 5.77 1.36
CA HIS A 56 -17.06 6.54 2.50
C HIS A 56 -17.83 5.65 3.48
N ASP A 57 -18.85 4.95 2.98
CA ASP A 57 -19.69 4.07 3.79
C ASP A 57 -18.87 2.94 4.42
N ARG A 58 -17.92 2.36 3.67
CA ARG A 58 -17.03 1.31 4.19
C ARG A 58 -16.11 1.83 5.28
N LEU A 59 -15.56 3.03 5.14
CA LEU A 59 -14.75 3.66 6.18
C LEU A 59 -15.60 3.93 7.44
N LEU A 60 -16.83 4.42 7.30
CA LEU A 60 -17.71 4.65 8.45
C LEU A 60 -18.13 3.35 9.15
N ASN A 61 -18.42 2.29 8.39
CA ASN A 61 -18.95 1.04 8.94
C ASN A 61 -17.89 0.11 9.53
N HIS A 62 -16.64 0.20 9.06
CA HIS A 62 -15.60 -0.77 9.41
C HIS A 62 -14.38 -0.16 10.10
N THR A 63 -14.37 1.15 10.35
CA THR A 63 -13.22 1.84 10.97
C THR A 63 -13.64 2.84 12.05
N ASP A 64 -12.65 3.37 12.75
CA ASP A 64 -12.78 4.44 13.75
C ASP A 64 -12.35 5.81 13.19
N VAL A 65 -12.41 6.00 11.86
CA VAL A 65 -11.88 7.20 11.17
C VAL A 65 -12.42 8.52 11.76
N ILE A 66 -13.70 8.58 12.13
CA ILE A 66 -14.30 9.82 12.66
C ILE A 66 -13.80 10.11 14.09
N SER A 67 -13.77 9.12 14.97
CA SER A 67 -13.36 9.32 16.36
C SER A 67 -11.85 9.54 16.49
N ARG A 68 -11.06 9.01 15.55
CA ARG A 68 -9.59 9.10 15.55
C ARG A 68 -9.08 10.50 15.21
N PHE A 69 -9.69 11.18 14.25
CA PHE A 69 -9.15 12.45 13.72
C PHE A 69 -9.72 13.70 14.40
N GLY A 70 -10.85 13.61 15.09
CA GLY A 70 -11.45 14.74 15.80
C GLY A 70 -12.02 15.81 14.87
N SER A 71 -12.14 17.05 15.38
CA SER A 71 -12.90 18.13 14.72
C SER A 71 -12.23 18.74 13.48
N GLY A 72 -10.92 18.55 13.29
CA GLY A 72 -10.16 19.08 12.14
C GLY A 72 -10.17 18.15 10.92
N PHE A 73 -11.04 17.14 10.88
CA PHE A 73 -11.11 16.18 9.79
C PHE A 73 -12.54 16.01 9.29
N LEU A 74 -12.70 16.11 7.98
CA LEU A 74 -13.95 15.91 7.28
C LEU A 74 -13.80 14.77 6.28
N LEU A 75 -14.53 13.67 6.51
CA LEU A 75 -14.68 12.61 5.51
C LEU A 75 -15.80 13.00 4.54
N GLN A 76 -15.44 13.37 3.31
CA GLN A 76 -16.37 13.85 2.29
C GLN A 76 -16.56 12.80 1.19
N ALA A 77 -17.82 12.47 0.91
CA ALA A 77 -18.18 11.63 -0.23
C ALA A 77 -18.31 12.48 -1.51
N LEU A 78 -17.83 11.95 -2.63
CA LEU A 78 -18.18 12.39 -3.98
C LEU A 78 -19.66 12.10 -4.28
N PRO A 79 -20.26 12.77 -5.28
CA PRO A 79 -21.57 12.40 -5.77
C PRO A 79 -21.64 10.94 -6.25
N HIS A 80 -22.84 10.36 -6.21
CA HIS A 80 -23.11 9.02 -6.73
C HIS A 80 -22.79 8.93 -8.24
N GLY A 81 -22.52 7.71 -8.71
CA GLY A 81 -22.25 7.43 -10.13
C GLY A 81 -20.88 6.80 -10.41
N ILE A 82 -20.10 6.53 -9.36
CA ILE A 82 -18.86 5.75 -9.44
C ILE A 82 -19.12 4.41 -8.76
N SER A 83 -19.14 3.32 -9.53
CA SER A 83 -19.24 1.96 -8.98
C SER A 83 -17.85 1.34 -8.90
N MET A 84 -17.53 0.75 -7.75
CA MET A 84 -16.27 0.03 -7.57
C MET A 84 -16.27 -1.38 -8.20
N ASP A 85 -17.43 -1.93 -8.53
CA ASP A 85 -17.58 -3.29 -9.09
C ASP A 85 -16.90 -3.44 -10.46
N VAL A 86 -16.75 -2.33 -11.18
CA VAL A 86 -16.09 -2.29 -12.48
C VAL A 86 -14.63 -2.75 -12.39
N MET A 87 -13.96 -2.63 -11.23
CA MET A 87 -12.55 -3.01 -11.06
C MET A 87 -12.27 -4.50 -11.34
N ASN A 88 -13.29 -5.36 -11.26
CA ASN A 88 -13.16 -6.78 -11.54
C ASN A 88 -13.22 -7.12 -13.05
N THR A 89 -13.36 -6.11 -13.90
CA THR A 89 -13.40 -6.26 -15.36
C THR A 89 -12.05 -5.92 -16.00
N ARG A 90 -11.81 -6.43 -17.22
CA ARG A 90 -10.56 -6.21 -17.97
C ARG A 90 -10.19 -4.73 -18.09
N ASP A 91 -11.17 -3.86 -18.33
CA ASP A 91 -10.98 -2.42 -18.54
C ASP A 91 -11.38 -1.60 -17.31
N GLY A 92 -11.59 -2.25 -16.16
CA GLY A 92 -12.17 -1.69 -14.95
C GLY A 92 -11.47 -0.44 -14.41
N ILE A 93 -10.13 -0.46 -14.41
CA ILE A 93 -9.33 0.69 -13.94
C ILE A 93 -9.55 1.91 -14.85
N SER A 94 -9.61 1.72 -16.17
CA SER A 94 -9.86 2.81 -17.11
C SER A 94 -11.29 3.36 -16.95
N MET A 95 -12.28 2.47 -16.84
CA MET A 95 -13.68 2.86 -16.64
C MET A 95 -13.89 3.63 -15.33
N LEU A 96 -13.22 3.19 -14.26
CA LEU A 96 -13.22 3.86 -12.96
C LEU A 96 -12.56 5.24 -13.06
N TYR A 97 -11.42 5.33 -13.73
CA TYR A 97 -10.72 6.59 -13.99
C TYR A 97 -11.60 7.59 -14.76
N ASP A 98 -12.27 7.14 -15.82
CA ASP A 98 -13.17 7.98 -16.62
C ASP A 98 -14.39 8.45 -15.83
N SER A 99 -14.93 7.59 -14.98
CA SER A 99 -16.05 7.93 -14.08
C SER A 99 -15.62 8.97 -13.03
N LEU A 100 -14.44 8.77 -12.42
CA LEU A 100 -13.83 9.75 -11.51
C LEU A 100 -13.60 11.09 -12.19
N ASN A 101 -13.09 11.11 -13.42
CA ASN A 101 -12.90 12.34 -14.20
C ASN A 101 -14.20 13.11 -14.40
N LYS A 102 -15.28 12.41 -14.76
CA LYS A 102 -16.58 13.03 -15.05
C LYS A 102 -17.24 13.60 -13.79
N ILE A 103 -17.06 12.95 -12.64
CA ILE A 103 -17.79 13.28 -11.39
C ILE A 103 -16.96 14.15 -10.45
N ALA A 104 -15.68 13.82 -10.23
CA ALA A 104 -14.84 14.54 -9.26
C ALA A 104 -14.45 15.94 -9.75
N LYS A 105 -14.23 16.12 -11.05
CA LYS A 105 -13.85 17.42 -11.64
C LYS A 105 -14.87 18.54 -11.36
N PRO A 106 -16.17 18.41 -11.69
CA PRO A 106 -17.15 19.45 -11.35
C PRO A 106 -17.32 19.63 -9.84
N PHE A 107 -17.35 18.53 -9.08
CA PHE A 107 -17.50 18.58 -7.63
C PHE A 107 -16.36 19.34 -6.95
N LEU A 108 -15.11 19.07 -7.30
CA LEU A 108 -13.95 19.75 -6.74
C LEU A 108 -14.01 21.26 -7.00
N ARG A 109 -14.40 21.69 -8.21
CA ARG A 109 -14.55 23.11 -8.54
C ARG A 109 -15.57 23.79 -7.65
N GLU A 110 -16.75 23.16 -7.48
CA GLU A 110 -17.80 23.70 -6.63
C GLU A 110 -17.35 23.72 -5.17
N PHE A 111 -16.82 22.61 -4.65
CA PHE A 111 -16.40 22.48 -3.25
C PHE A 111 -15.34 23.52 -2.86
N ILE A 112 -14.35 23.75 -3.72
CA ILE A 112 -13.26 24.71 -3.47
C ILE A 112 -13.76 26.17 -3.56
N ALA A 113 -14.82 26.44 -4.31
CA ALA A 113 -15.40 27.79 -4.37
C ALA A 113 -16.05 28.24 -3.05
N TYR A 114 -16.48 27.30 -2.20
CA TYR A 114 -17.19 27.59 -0.95
C TYR A 114 -16.30 27.59 0.30
N SER A 115 -15.06 27.10 0.23
CA SER A 115 -14.14 27.02 1.37
C SER A 115 -12.73 27.44 0.96
N PRO A 116 -12.02 28.27 1.75
CA PRO A 116 -10.64 28.62 1.46
C PRO A 116 -9.72 27.39 1.67
N VAL A 117 -9.38 26.70 0.59
CA VAL A 117 -8.46 25.56 0.58
C VAL A 117 -7.04 26.04 0.33
N THR A 118 -6.08 25.56 1.13
CA THR A 118 -4.65 25.86 0.98
C THR A 118 -4.02 25.09 -0.18
N CYS A 119 -4.26 23.78 -0.26
CA CYS A 119 -3.79 22.96 -1.38
C CYS A 119 -4.60 21.67 -1.54
N LEU A 120 -4.48 21.06 -2.72
CA LEU A 120 -4.97 19.72 -3.03
C LEU A 120 -3.81 18.72 -3.01
N ILE A 121 -3.90 17.66 -2.20
CA ILE A 121 -3.03 16.49 -2.27
C ILE A 121 -3.79 15.38 -3.00
N ALA A 122 -3.45 15.15 -4.27
CA ALA A 122 -4.10 14.13 -5.09
C ALA A 122 -3.21 12.89 -5.23
N ASP A 123 -3.85 11.73 -5.40
CA ASP A 123 -3.14 10.52 -5.79
C ASP A 123 -2.41 10.75 -7.12
N GLY A 124 -1.17 10.27 -7.23
CA GLY A 124 -0.36 10.44 -8.44
C GLY A 124 -0.97 9.81 -9.70
N ILE A 125 -1.89 8.85 -9.58
CA ILE A 125 -2.61 8.30 -10.73
C ILE A 125 -3.67 9.28 -11.26
N LEU A 126 -4.21 10.15 -10.41
CA LEU A 126 -5.32 11.06 -10.73
C LEU A 126 -4.81 12.35 -11.39
N SER A 127 -4.32 12.27 -12.63
CA SER A 127 -3.83 13.44 -13.35
C SER A 127 -4.91 14.52 -13.54
N LEU A 128 -6.19 14.14 -13.56
CA LEU A 128 -7.38 15.01 -13.58
C LEU A 128 -7.34 16.13 -12.54
N ALA A 129 -6.77 15.86 -11.37
CA ALA A 129 -6.70 16.80 -10.27
C ALA A 129 -5.83 18.01 -10.64
N GLY A 130 -4.84 17.82 -11.50
CA GLY A 130 -3.95 18.88 -11.99
C GLY A 130 -4.67 19.87 -12.88
N ASP A 131 -5.56 19.39 -13.75
CA ASP A 131 -6.39 20.27 -14.59
C ASP A 131 -7.30 21.15 -13.73
N VAL A 132 -7.97 20.54 -12.74
CA VAL A 132 -8.85 21.26 -11.82
C VAL A 132 -8.08 22.30 -11.01
N ALA A 133 -6.97 21.89 -10.40
CA ALA A 133 -6.13 22.75 -9.59
C ALA A 133 -5.60 23.95 -10.40
N LYS A 134 -5.17 23.72 -11.65
CA LYS A 134 -4.71 24.78 -12.56
C LYS A 134 -5.83 25.76 -12.92
N GLU A 135 -7.03 25.26 -13.23
CA GLU A 135 -8.19 26.08 -13.60
C GLU A 135 -8.61 27.05 -12.49
N ILE A 136 -8.47 26.65 -11.23
CA ILE A 136 -8.88 27.45 -10.05
C ILE A 136 -7.69 28.07 -9.30
N ASN A 137 -6.47 27.98 -9.85
CA ASN A 137 -5.23 28.48 -9.26
C ASN A 137 -4.96 27.96 -7.83
N LEU A 138 -5.25 26.69 -7.57
CA LEU A 138 -4.98 26.02 -6.30
C LEU A 138 -3.64 25.25 -6.38
N PRO A 139 -2.74 25.37 -5.39
CA PRO A 139 -1.56 24.52 -5.31
C PRO A 139 -1.93 23.04 -5.24
N ILE A 140 -1.21 22.21 -6.02
CA ILE A 140 -1.40 20.76 -6.05
C ILE A 140 -0.11 20.01 -5.70
N ILE A 141 -0.24 18.97 -4.91
CA ILE A 141 0.81 18.03 -4.55
C ILE A 141 0.35 16.63 -4.96
N TYR A 142 1.18 15.91 -5.72
CA TYR A 142 0.90 14.52 -6.05
C TYR A 142 1.54 13.57 -5.04
N PHE A 143 0.72 12.74 -4.41
CA PHE A 143 1.16 11.68 -3.52
C PHE A 143 1.24 10.34 -4.28
N ARG A 144 2.45 9.80 -4.41
CA ARG A 144 2.69 8.51 -5.08
C ARG A 144 2.62 7.37 -4.07
N THR A 145 1.68 6.45 -4.30
CA THR A 145 1.46 5.25 -3.48
C THR A 145 2.16 4.01 -4.04
N ALA A 146 3.03 4.19 -5.04
CA ALA A 146 3.88 3.17 -5.64
C ALA A 146 5.35 3.42 -5.26
N SER A 147 6.20 2.41 -5.45
CA SER A 147 7.63 2.52 -5.17
C SER A 147 8.33 3.51 -6.10
N ALA A 148 9.41 4.11 -5.61
CA ALA A 148 10.25 4.99 -6.44
C ALA A 148 10.89 4.23 -7.61
N SER A 149 11.22 2.94 -7.44
CA SER A 149 11.75 2.09 -8.50
C SER A 149 10.73 1.84 -9.60
N SER A 150 9.47 1.58 -9.25
CA SER A 150 8.37 1.50 -10.20
C SER A 150 8.11 2.84 -10.87
N PHE A 151 8.17 3.93 -10.13
CA PHE A 151 8.00 5.27 -10.69
C PHE A 151 9.14 5.65 -11.67
N TRP A 152 10.37 5.23 -11.38
CA TRP A 152 11.53 5.44 -12.24
C TRP A 152 11.34 4.83 -13.63
N SER A 153 10.67 3.67 -13.71
CA SER A 153 10.40 3.00 -14.99
C SER A 153 9.62 3.89 -15.99
N TYR A 154 8.76 4.80 -15.51
CA TYR A 154 8.04 5.74 -16.36
C TYR A 154 8.97 6.77 -17.02
N PHE A 155 10.02 7.23 -16.31
CA PHE A 155 11.00 8.16 -16.89
C PHE A 155 11.87 7.51 -17.96
N CYS A 156 12.02 6.19 -17.91
CA CYS A 156 12.73 5.42 -18.93
C CYS A 156 11.89 5.18 -20.19
N MET A 157 10.57 5.33 -20.15
CA MET A 157 9.69 5.00 -21.29
C MET A 157 10.05 5.72 -22.60
N PRO A 158 10.33 7.04 -22.61
CA PRO A 158 10.72 7.74 -23.85
C PRO A 158 11.98 7.16 -24.48
N ASP A 159 12.99 6.85 -23.66
CA ASP A 159 14.24 6.24 -24.11
C ASP A 159 13.99 4.83 -24.69
N LEU A 160 13.16 4.02 -24.02
CA LEU A 160 12.80 2.67 -24.47
C LEU A 160 12.02 2.68 -25.79
N ILE A 161 11.15 3.67 -25.99
CA ILE A 161 10.46 3.89 -27.27
C ILE A 161 11.48 4.29 -28.34
N GLN A 162 12.41 5.19 -28.02
CA GLN A 162 13.43 5.67 -28.96
C GLN A 162 14.33 4.54 -29.46
N VAL A 163 14.70 3.59 -28.60
CA VAL A 163 15.52 2.43 -28.97
C VAL A 163 14.72 1.27 -29.56
N GLY A 164 13.40 1.41 -29.71
CA GLY A 164 12.52 0.40 -30.29
C GLY A 164 12.30 -0.83 -29.40
N GLU A 165 12.54 -0.70 -28.09
CA GLU A 165 12.21 -1.74 -27.10
C GLU A 165 10.73 -1.70 -26.70
N LEU A 166 10.04 -0.59 -26.96
CA LEU A 166 8.58 -0.45 -26.83
C LEU A 166 7.90 -0.08 -28.17
N PRO A 167 6.68 -0.59 -28.45
CA PRO A 167 5.92 -1.54 -27.63
C PRO A 167 6.56 -2.93 -27.62
N LEU A 168 6.39 -3.66 -26.52
CA LEU A 168 6.91 -5.02 -26.38
C LEU A 168 6.34 -5.92 -27.50
N LYS A 169 7.19 -6.70 -28.16
CA LYS A 169 6.75 -7.74 -29.10
C LYS A 169 5.96 -8.79 -28.32
N GLU A 170 4.92 -9.39 -28.92
CA GLU A 170 3.96 -10.29 -28.26
C GLU A 170 4.58 -11.46 -27.45
N ASN A 171 5.84 -11.83 -27.73
CA ASN A 171 6.57 -12.91 -27.05
C ASN A 171 7.58 -12.43 -25.99
N ALA A 172 7.65 -11.13 -25.71
CA ALA A 172 8.56 -10.58 -24.70
C ALA A 172 7.98 -10.76 -23.29
N LYS A 173 8.10 -11.98 -22.74
CA LYS A 173 7.97 -12.18 -21.30
C LYS A 173 9.24 -11.65 -20.64
N ASP A 174 9.10 -10.55 -19.89
CA ASP A 174 10.05 -10.14 -18.85
C ASP A 174 11.48 -9.88 -19.35
N LEU A 175 11.61 -9.03 -20.38
CA LEU A 175 12.92 -8.50 -20.78
C LEU A 175 13.49 -7.60 -19.67
N THR A 176 14.71 -7.90 -19.25
CA THR A 176 15.50 -6.96 -18.44
C THR A 176 15.84 -5.75 -19.31
N LEU A 177 15.08 -4.67 -19.20
CA LEU A 177 15.30 -3.42 -19.95
C LEU A 177 16.41 -2.53 -19.34
N THR A 178 17.25 -3.07 -18.46
CA THR A 178 18.32 -2.32 -17.79
C THR A 178 19.70 -2.95 -18.05
N LYS A 179 20.20 -2.78 -19.27
CA LYS A 179 21.66 -2.71 -19.50
C LYS A 179 22.04 -1.25 -19.78
N ARG A 180 22.18 -0.44 -18.72
CA ARG A 180 23.04 0.74 -18.75
C ARG A 180 23.90 0.81 -17.48
N HIS A 181 25.16 1.14 -17.73
CA HIS A 181 26.35 1.03 -16.91
C HIS A 181 26.31 1.62 -15.49
N ASP A 182 26.92 0.86 -14.57
CA ASP A 182 27.86 1.31 -13.54
C ASP A 182 27.61 2.69 -12.92
N LYS A 183 26.59 2.80 -12.06
CA LYS A 183 26.62 3.75 -10.95
C LYS A 183 26.15 3.08 -9.65
N PRO A 184 26.80 3.35 -8.50
CA PRO A 184 26.43 2.71 -7.24
C PRO A 184 25.03 3.14 -6.80
N LEU A 185 24.17 2.16 -6.49
CA LEU A 185 22.77 2.31 -6.07
C LEU A 185 22.61 2.76 -4.59
N GLU A 186 23.66 3.30 -3.97
CA GLU A 186 23.66 3.66 -2.54
C GLU A 186 22.69 4.81 -2.19
N HIS A 187 22.17 5.54 -3.19
CA HIS A 187 21.22 6.64 -3.00
C HIS A 187 19.73 6.23 -2.99
N GLU A 188 19.37 4.97 -3.31
CA GLU A 188 17.95 4.55 -3.37
C GLU A 188 17.27 4.38 -2.00
N VAL A 189 18.03 4.22 -0.91
CA VAL A 189 17.48 4.18 0.45
C VAL A 189 16.76 5.47 0.82
N SER A 190 17.14 6.61 0.22
CA SER A 190 16.45 7.89 0.42
C SER A 190 15.10 7.97 -0.33
N TYR A 191 14.89 7.14 -1.34
CA TYR A 191 13.67 7.14 -2.17
C TYR A 191 12.68 6.05 -1.74
N LEU A 192 13.16 5.02 -1.03
CA LEU A 192 12.37 3.92 -0.47
C LEU A 192 11.29 4.35 0.53
N THR A 193 11.39 5.58 1.06
CA THR A 193 10.46 6.10 2.07
C THR A 193 9.68 7.31 1.59
N HIS A 194 8.91 7.13 0.52
CA HIS A 194 7.76 8.00 0.28
C HIS A 194 6.61 7.59 1.21
N LEU A 195 6.73 8.12 2.44
CA LEU A 195 5.68 8.43 3.40
C LEU A 195 4.78 7.27 3.90
N LYS A 196 5.38 6.27 4.55
CA LYS A 196 4.79 5.69 5.78
C LYS A 196 5.50 6.33 6.97
N ILE A 197 4.87 7.29 7.65
CA ILE A 197 5.41 7.89 8.87
C ILE A 197 4.68 7.30 10.05
N LEU A 198 5.45 6.67 10.94
CA LEU A 198 5.04 6.37 12.31
C LEU A 198 5.75 7.39 13.20
N LYS A 199 5.01 8.38 13.72
CA LYS A 199 5.46 9.16 14.88
C LYS A 199 5.11 8.38 16.15
N ALA A 200 6.14 7.98 16.92
CA ALA A 200 6.10 7.57 18.33
C ALA A 200 5.44 6.18 18.64
N PRO A 201 5.66 5.59 19.84
CA PRO A 201 5.64 4.14 20.12
C PRO A 201 4.22 3.55 20.25
N TYR A 202 3.21 4.22 19.72
CA TYR A 202 1.84 3.74 19.69
C TYR A 202 1.64 2.96 18.40
N PHE A 203 1.53 1.64 18.50
CA PHE A 203 0.96 0.81 17.45
C PHE A 203 -0.46 1.34 17.15
N LEU A 204 -0.58 2.21 16.15
CA LEU A 204 -1.86 2.77 15.73
C LEU A 204 -2.66 1.65 15.04
N LYS A 205 -3.92 1.48 15.45
CA LYS A 205 -4.88 0.59 14.79
C LYS A 205 -5.31 1.28 13.48
N PHE A 206 -5.05 0.66 12.33
CA PHE A 206 -5.19 1.31 11.01
C PHE A 206 -6.45 0.87 10.25
N GLU A 207 -6.93 1.77 9.38
CA GLU A 207 -8.23 1.79 8.68
C GLU A 207 -8.40 0.66 7.64
N ARG A 208 -9.61 0.09 7.61
CA ARG A 208 -9.93 -1.21 7.01
C ARG A 208 -11.22 -1.12 6.21
N LEU A 209 -11.16 -1.44 4.92
CA LEU A 209 -12.37 -1.54 4.07
C LEU A 209 -13.17 -2.83 4.31
N TRP A 210 -12.63 -3.76 5.10
CA TRP A 210 -13.17 -5.09 5.39
C TRP A 210 -13.08 -5.39 6.89
N GLN A 211 -14.02 -6.19 7.40
CA GLN A 211 -13.96 -6.67 8.78
C GLN A 211 -12.78 -7.64 8.95
N GLU A 212 -11.92 -7.36 9.92
CA GLU A 212 -10.77 -8.22 10.22
C GLU A 212 -11.12 -9.36 11.15
N ASP A 213 -10.55 -10.52 10.85
CA ASP A 213 -10.51 -11.67 11.72
C ASP A 213 -9.26 -11.64 12.62
N GLU A 214 -9.43 -11.12 13.84
CA GLU A 214 -8.37 -11.18 14.87
C GLU A 214 -8.25 -12.57 15.51
N SER A 215 -9.12 -13.55 15.19
CA SER A 215 -9.06 -14.90 15.76
C SER A 215 -7.85 -15.72 15.27
N CYS A 216 -7.19 -15.27 14.19
CA CYS A 216 -5.90 -15.81 13.79
C CYS A 216 -4.77 -15.48 14.78
N MET A 217 -4.88 -14.41 15.58
CA MET A 217 -3.82 -13.97 16.49
C MET A 217 -3.57 -14.98 17.63
N PRO A 218 -4.60 -15.48 18.35
CA PRO A 218 -4.40 -16.58 19.31
C PRO A 218 -3.77 -17.83 18.70
N TRP A 219 -4.09 -18.17 17.44
CA TRP A 219 -3.44 -19.30 16.77
C TRP A 219 -1.95 -19.03 16.55
N LEU A 220 -1.59 -17.82 16.13
CA LEU A 220 -0.20 -17.39 15.96
C LEU A 220 0.59 -17.41 17.29
N ASP A 221 -0.03 -17.04 18.42
CA ASP A 221 0.60 -17.02 19.74
C ASP A 221 1.16 -18.40 20.14
N THR A 222 0.48 -19.47 19.72
CA THR A 222 0.85 -20.87 20.01
C THR A 222 1.99 -21.39 19.14
N GLN A 223 2.40 -20.65 18.10
CA GLN A 223 3.41 -21.11 17.15
C GLN A 223 4.83 -20.75 17.60
N PRO A 224 5.84 -21.59 17.28
CA PRO A 224 7.24 -21.23 17.46
C PRO A 224 7.63 -19.96 16.68
N PRO A 225 8.65 -19.21 17.13
CA PRO A 225 9.15 -18.05 16.38
C PRO A 225 9.57 -18.40 14.95
N LYS A 226 9.30 -17.50 14.00
CA LYS A 226 9.66 -17.63 12.57
C LYS A 226 9.27 -18.99 11.95
N SER A 227 8.16 -19.60 12.38
CA SER A 227 7.75 -20.95 11.94
C SER A 227 6.51 -20.97 11.04
N VAL A 228 5.90 -19.81 10.77
CA VAL A 228 4.70 -19.67 9.95
C VAL A 228 5.00 -18.83 8.71
N ILE A 229 4.59 -19.32 7.54
CA ILE A 229 4.51 -18.49 6.33
C ILE A 229 3.13 -17.82 6.24
N TYR A 230 3.13 -16.49 6.14
CA TYR A 230 1.92 -15.73 5.86
C TYR A 230 1.69 -15.66 4.34
N VAL A 231 0.44 -15.78 3.90
CA VAL A 231 0.06 -15.79 2.48
C VAL A 231 -1.07 -14.80 2.22
N SER A 232 -0.82 -13.84 1.32
CA SER A 232 -1.82 -12.86 0.88
C SER A 232 -1.51 -12.31 -0.51
N PHE A 233 -2.47 -12.42 -1.43
CA PHE A 233 -2.36 -11.89 -2.79
C PHE A 233 -3.00 -10.49 -2.94
N GLY A 234 -3.22 -9.79 -1.83
CA GLY A 234 -3.74 -8.43 -1.83
C GLY A 234 -5.26 -8.34 -2.02
N SER A 235 -5.75 -7.10 -2.19
CA SER A 235 -7.18 -6.78 -2.16
C SER A 235 -7.89 -6.86 -3.51
N VAL A 236 -7.15 -7.04 -4.61
CA VAL A 236 -7.73 -7.00 -5.98
C VAL A 236 -7.38 -8.26 -6.78
N ALA A 237 -6.20 -8.86 -6.58
CA ALA A 237 -5.83 -10.03 -7.35
C ALA A 237 -6.79 -11.19 -7.06
N GLY A 238 -7.38 -11.73 -8.13
CA GLY A 238 -8.12 -12.99 -8.11
C GLY A 238 -7.25 -14.12 -8.65
N LEU A 239 -7.53 -15.33 -8.18
CA LEU A 239 -6.94 -16.59 -8.62
C LEU A 239 -7.96 -17.35 -9.47
N THR A 240 -7.51 -18.07 -10.49
CA THR A 240 -8.33 -19.16 -11.03
C THR A 240 -8.41 -20.29 -10.02
N LYS A 241 -9.37 -21.21 -10.20
CA LYS A 241 -9.48 -22.39 -9.35
C LYS A 241 -8.22 -23.25 -9.40
N GLU A 242 -7.63 -23.40 -10.59
CA GLU A 242 -6.39 -24.14 -10.80
C GLU A 242 -5.24 -23.50 -10.04
N GLU A 243 -5.07 -22.17 -10.16
CA GLU A 243 -4.03 -21.44 -9.43
C GLU A 243 -4.20 -21.60 -7.90
N LEU A 244 -5.43 -21.49 -7.41
CA LEU A 244 -5.74 -21.69 -6.00
C LEU A 244 -5.34 -23.10 -5.52
N LEU A 245 -5.64 -24.13 -6.30
CA LEU A 245 -5.26 -25.50 -5.97
C LEU A 245 -3.75 -25.70 -5.97
N GLU A 246 -3.03 -25.16 -6.96
CA GLU A 246 -1.55 -25.25 -7.01
C GLU A 246 -0.90 -24.58 -5.78
N PHE A 247 -1.39 -23.40 -5.37
CA PHE A 247 -0.94 -22.76 -4.13
C PHE A 247 -1.27 -23.58 -2.89
N TRP A 248 -2.48 -24.14 -2.80
CA TRP A 248 -2.87 -24.95 -1.66
C TRP A 248 -2.02 -26.23 -1.55
N TYR A 249 -1.82 -26.95 -2.65
CA TYR A 249 -0.91 -28.10 -2.68
C TYR A 249 0.51 -27.68 -2.32
N GLY A 250 1.02 -26.57 -2.87
CA GLY A 250 2.35 -26.07 -2.55
C GLY A 250 2.53 -25.76 -1.06
N LEU A 251 1.53 -25.16 -0.42
CA LEU A 251 1.53 -24.88 1.02
C LEU A 251 1.53 -26.17 1.84
N VAL A 252 0.62 -27.11 1.55
CA VAL A 252 0.51 -28.39 2.28
C VAL A 252 1.76 -29.25 2.11
N ASN A 253 2.29 -29.33 0.88
CA ASN A 253 3.47 -30.10 0.51
C ASN A 253 4.78 -29.46 0.98
N SER A 254 4.77 -28.18 1.37
CA SER A 254 5.95 -27.52 1.97
C SER A 254 6.24 -28.03 3.38
N GLU A 255 5.24 -28.66 4.03
CA GLU A 255 5.25 -29.07 5.43
C GLU A 255 5.47 -27.94 6.45
N GLN A 256 5.51 -26.68 5.99
CA GLN A 256 5.53 -25.50 6.86
C GLN A 256 4.14 -25.19 7.41
N LYS A 257 4.10 -24.49 8.54
CA LYS A 257 2.84 -23.89 9.01
C LYS A 257 2.53 -22.67 8.17
N PHE A 258 1.25 -22.45 7.89
CA PHE A 258 0.84 -21.31 7.06
C PHE A 258 -0.42 -20.62 7.59
N LEU A 259 -0.47 -19.30 7.43
CA LEU A 259 -1.67 -18.49 7.60
C LEU A 259 -2.02 -17.90 6.24
N TRP A 260 -3.16 -18.27 5.66
CA TRP A 260 -3.55 -17.82 4.33
C TRP A 260 -4.86 -17.03 4.35
N VAL A 261 -4.80 -15.83 3.78
CA VAL A 261 -5.96 -14.99 3.49
C VAL A 261 -6.70 -15.52 2.25
N MET A 262 -7.83 -16.18 2.46
CA MET A 262 -8.74 -16.62 1.39
C MET A 262 -9.99 -15.73 1.36
N ARG A 263 -9.93 -14.66 0.56
CA ARG A 263 -11.04 -13.72 0.44
C ARG A 263 -12.25 -14.39 -0.22
N PRO A 264 -13.49 -14.04 0.16
CA PRO A 264 -14.70 -14.61 -0.47
C PRO A 264 -14.79 -14.41 -1.99
N ASP A 265 -14.15 -13.35 -2.51
CA ASP A 265 -14.08 -12.95 -3.91
C ASP A 265 -12.76 -13.35 -4.59
N LEU A 266 -11.92 -14.17 -3.94
CA LEU A 266 -10.60 -14.52 -4.46
C LEU A 266 -10.67 -15.38 -5.74
N ILE A 267 -11.72 -16.18 -5.93
CA ILE A 267 -11.84 -17.10 -7.06
C ILE A 267 -12.56 -16.43 -8.24
N ILE A 268 -11.88 -16.36 -9.38
CA ILE A 268 -12.45 -15.84 -10.63
C ILE A 268 -13.23 -16.97 -11.34
N GLY A 269 -14.55 -16.84 -11.43
CA GLY A 269 -15.43 -17.72 -12.21
C GLY A 269 -15.98 -18.95 -11.45
N GLN A 270 -17.31 -19.00 -11.33
CA GLN A 270 -18.19 -20.09 -10.84
C GLN A 270 -18.14 -20.50 -9.34
N GLU A 271 -19.24 -21.15 -8.94
CA GLU A 271 -19.74 -21.36 -7.57
C GLU A 271 -18.76 -22.12 -6.66
N LYS A 272 -18.76 -21.75 -5.36
CA LYS A 272 -18.00 -22.34 -4.23
C LYS A 272 -18.21 -23.85 -3.97
N LYS A 273 -18.79 -24.62 -4.91
CA LYS A 273 -19.41 -25.93 -4.69
C LYS A 273 -18.67 -27.13 -5.29
N ASP A 274 -17.39 -27.00 -5.61
CA ASP A 274 -16.57 -28.19 -5.86
C ASP A 274 -15.89 -28.64 -4.57
N GLU A 275 -15.95 -29.94 -4.29
CA GLU A 275 -15.33 -30.55 -3.09
C GLU A 275 -13.82 -30.25 -3.06
N ILE A 276 -13.37 -29.61 -1.98
CA ILE A 276 -11.95 -29.43 -1.70
C ILE A 276 -11.35 -30.83 -1.50
N PRO A 277 -10.23 -31.18 -2.19
CA PRO A 277 -9.55 -32.45 -1.98
C PRO A 277 -9.26 -32.72 -0.49
N VAL A 278 -9.58 -33.93 -0.02
CA VAL A 278 -9.52 -34.31 1.39
C VAL A 278 -8.11 -34.14 1.96
N GLU A 279 -7.09 -34.41 1.16
CA GLU A 279 -5.68 -34.23 1.52
C GLU A 279 -5.32 -32.76 1.82
N LEU A 280 -5.92 -31.80 1.12
CA LEU A 280 -5.72 -30.37 1.37
C LEU A 280 -6.40 -29.95 2.67
N GLU A 281 -7.60 -30.46 2.93
CA GLU A 281 -8.33 -30.21 4.18
C GLU A 281 -7.56 -30.78 5.38
N GLN A 282 -7.08 -32.02 5.28
CA GLN A 282 -6.29 -32.67 6.33
C GLN A 282 -4.95 -31.95 6.57
N GLY A 283 -4.24 -31.58 5.50
CA GLY A 283 -2.99 -30.82 5.59
C GLY A 283 -3.20 -29.45 6.25
N THR A 284 -4.31 -28.78 5.92
CA THR A 284 -4.69 -27.50 6.53
C THR A 284 -5.05 -27.65 8.00
N LYS A 285 -5.87 -28.64 8.38
CA LYS A 285 -6.21 -28.89 9.79
C LYS A 285 -4.96 -29.16 10.64
N ALA A 286 -3.93 -29.76 10.05
CA ALA A 286 -2.69 -30.07 10.76
C ALA A 286 -1.75 -28.87 10.93
N ARG A 287 -1.67 -27.95 9.96
CA ARG A 287 -0.59 -26.93 9.89
C ARG A 287 -1.02 -25.54 9.43
N GLY A 288 -2.24 -25.41 8.92
CA GLY A 288 -2.76 -24.20 8.30
C GLY A 288 -3.79 -23.47 9.16
N TYR A 289 -3.88 -22.17 8.95
CA TYR A 289 -5.02 -21.36 9.37
C TYR A 289 -5.52 -20.58 8.15
N MET A 290 -6.82 -20.67 7.85
CA MET A 290 -7.46 -19.94 6.77
C MET A 290 -8.30 -18.82 7.38
N ALA A 291 -8.15 -17.60 6.86
CA ALA A 291 -8.92 -16.44 7.30
C ALA A 291 -9.42 -15.66 6.09
N ASP A 292 -10.59 -15.03 6.18
CA ASP A 292 -11.13 -14.21 5.08
C ASP A 292 -10.33 -12.91 4.90
N TRP A 293 -10.03 -12.26 6.03
CA TRP A 293 -9.27 -11.01 6.09
C TRP A 293 -8.60 -10.88 7.45
N VAL A 294 -7.34 -10.43 7.52
CA VAL A 294 -6.53 -10.39 8.77
C VAL A 294 -5.95 -9.01 9.05
N PRO A 295 -5.58 -8.69 10.30
CA PRO A 295 -4.71 -7.55 10.63
C PRO A 295 -3.31 -7.73 10.04
N GLN A 296 -3.13 -7.55 8.72
CA GLN A 296 -1.85 -7.85 8.02
C GLN A 296 -0.63 -7.21 8.70
N GLU A 297 -0.71 -5.95 9.13
CA GLU A 297 0.39 -5.28 9.86
C GLU A 297 0.71 -6.00 11.19
N LYS A 298 -0.30 -6.41 11.97
CA LYS A 298 -0.07 -7.15 13.23
C LYS A 298 0.43 -8.57 12.96
N VAL A 299 -0.07 -9.21 11.92
CA VAL A 299 0.37 -10.55 11.49
C VAL A 299 1.84 -10.49 11.13
N LEU A 300 2.26 -9.58 10.24
CA LEU A 300 3.66 -9.43 9.84
C LEU A 300 4.58 -9.06 11.01
N ALA A 301 4.10 -8.27 11.97
CA ALA A 301 4.84 -7.94 13.19
C ALA A 301 4.89 -9.09 14.22
N HIS A 302 4.12 -10.16 14.01
CA HIS A 302 4.01 -11.25 14.98
C HIS A 302 5.24 -12.17 14.94
N ARG A 303 5.78 -12.51 16.12
CA ARG A 303 7.01 -13.31 16.29
C ARG A 303 7.03 -14.65 15.54
N ALA A 304 5.85 -15.23 15.32
CA ALA A 304 5.69 -16.53 14.67
C ALA A 304 5.88 -16.47 13.15
N ILE A 305 5.70 -15.29 12.53
CA ILE A 305 5.85 -15.15 11.09
C ILE A 305 7.33 -15.22 10.73
N GLY A 306 7.67 -16.15 9.84
CA GLY A 306 9.02 -16.34 9.32
C GLY A 306 9.17 -15.96 7.85
N GLY A 307 8.07 -15.78 7.13
CA GLY A 307 8.08 -15.41 5.71
C GLY A 307 6.72 -14.97 5.21
N PHE A 308 6.71 -14.30 4.06
CA PHE A 308 5.51 -13.75 3.44
C PHE A 308 5.42 -14.09 1.95
N LEU A 309 4.48 -14.95 1.56
CA LEU A 309 4.10 -15.17 0.17
C LEU A 309 3.12 -14.07 -0.27
N THR A 310 3.56 -13.22 -1.19
CA THR A 310 2.90 -11.96 -1.52
C THR A 310 2.84 -11.70 -3.02
N HIS A 311 1.75 -11.04 -3.44
CA HIS A 311 1.63 -10.44 -4.78
C HIS A 311 2.59 -9.28 -5.05
N SER A 312 3.35 -8.81 -4.04
CA SER A 312 4.33 -7.71 -4.17
C SER A 312 3.73 -6.33 -4.46
N GLY A 313 2.48 -6.10 -4.05
CA GLY A 313 1.93 -4.75 -4.00
C GLY A 313 2.70 -3.87 -3.01
N TRP A 314 2.91 -2.60 -3.36
CA TRP A 314 3.87 -1.75 -2.64
C TRP A 314 3.63 -1.62 -1.14
N ASN A 315 2.36 -1.54 -0.72
CA ASN A 315 2.00 -1.46 0.70
C ASN A 315 2.42 -2.71 1.48
N SER A 316 2.13 -3.89 0.94
CA SER A 316 2.51 -5.19 1.50
C SER A 316 4.03 -5.37 1.53
N THR A 317 4.72 -4.95 0.47
CA THR A 317 6.19 -4.96 0.42
C THR A 317 6.78 -4.08 1.52
N LEU A 318 6.28 -2.86 1.70
CA LEU A 318 6.73 -1.97 2.77
C LEU A 318 6.45 -2.51 4.17
N GLU A 319 5.30 -3.15 4.40
CA GLU A 319 4.99 -3.80 5.68
C GLU A 319 5.98 -4.92 5.99
N SER A 320 6.27 -5.77 5.00
CA SER A 320 7.29 -6.82 5.14
C SER A 320 8.68 -6.26 5.42
N ILE A 321 9.05 -5.17 4.75
CA ILE A 321 10.33 -4.49 4.95
C ILE A 321 10.45 -3.94 6.38
N VAL A 322 9.43 -3.23 6.87
CA VAL A 322 9.45 -2.61 8.20
C VAL A 322 9.53 -3.67 9.31
N GLU A 323 8.84 -4.80 9.13
CA GLU A 323 8.85 -5.91 10.09
C GLU A 323 10.02 -6.88 9.91
N GLY A 324 10.83 -6.70 8.86
CA GLY A 324 12.00 -7.56 8.61
C GLY A 324 11.63 -8.99 8.20
N VAL A 325 10.49 -9.16 7.54
CA VAL A 325 9.99 -10.47 7.08
C VAL A 325 10.44 -10.72 5.63
N PRO A 326 11.09 -11.86 5.33
CA PRO A 326 11.49 -12.21 3.98
C PRO A 326 10.28 -12.61 3.12
N MET A 327 10.37 -12.41 1.80
CA MET A 327 9.24 -12.55 0.89
C MET A 327 9.42 -13.66 -0.15
N ILE A 328 8.32 -14.30 -0.54
CA ILE A 328 8.20 -15.00 -1.82
C ILE A 328 7.24 -14.16 -2.66
N CYS A 329 7.70 -13.69 -3.80
CA CYS A 329 6.98 -12.77 -4.66
C CYS A 329 6.32 -13.52 -5.81
N TRP A 330 5.01 -13.30 -5.98
CA TRP A 330 4.23 -13.77 -7.12
C TRP A 330 3.46 -12.59 -7.76
N PRO A 331 4.14 -11.74 -8.55
CA PRO A 331 3.55 -10.53 -9.11
C PRO A 331 2.51 -10.82 -10.19
N ARG A 332 1.46 -10.01 -10.27
CA ARG A 332 0.37 -10.15 -11.26
C ARG A 332 0.26 -8.94 -12.19
N PHE A 333 0.20 -7.73 -11.66
CA PHE A 333 -0.11 -6.52 -12.44
C PHE A 333 0.45 -5.24 -11.80
N ALA A 334 0.25 -4.11 -12.49
CA ALA A 334 0.69 -2.78 -12.08
C ALA A 334 2.20 -2.72 -11.81
N ASP A 335 2.60 -2.33 -10.61
CA ASP A 335 3.99 -2.13 -10.21
C ASP A 335 4.63 -3.37 -9.58
N GLN A 336 3.86 -4.46 -9.44
CA GLN A 336 4.23 -5.66 -8.69
C GLN A 336 5.47 -6.35 -9.27
N GLN A 337 5.61 -6.40 -10.60
CA GLN A 337 6.76 -7.01 -11.29
C GLN A 337 8.07 -6.27 -10.99
N VAL A 338 8.01 -4.94 -10.90
CA VAL A 338 9.19 -4.15 -10.54
C VAL A 338 9.50 -4.35 -9.06
N ASN A 339 8.48 -4.33 -8.20
CA ASN A 339 8.67 -4.57 -6.77
C ASN A 339 9.26 -5.96 -6.49
N SER A 340 8.76 -7.02 -7.13
CA SER A 340 9.26 -8.40 -6.97
C SER A 340 10.73 -8.51 -7.38
N ARG A 341 11.08 -7.88 -8.51
CA ARG A 341 12.47 -7.83 -8.98
C ARG A 341 13.38 -7.13 -7.98
N PHE A 342 12.94 -6.04 -7.36
CA PHE A 342 13.74 -5.37 -6.34
C PHE A 342 13.92 -6.24 -5.09
N VAL A 343 12.86 -6.94 -4.65
CA VAL A 343 12.94 -7.88 -3.54
C VAL A 343 13.94 -9.01 -3.82
N GLY A 344 13.84 -9.66 -4.98
CA GLY A 344 14.67 -10.82 -5.34
C GLY A 344 16.09 -10.46 -5.79
N GLU A 345 16.26 -9.36 -6.52
CA GLU A 345 17.51 -9.04 -7.21
C GLU A 345 18.32 -7.90 -6.59
N VAL A 346 17.66 -6.89 -6.00
CA VAL A 346 18.34 -5.69 -5.49
C VAL A 346 18.54 -5.76 -3.99
N TRP A 347 17.46 -5.88 -3.23
CA TRP A 347 17.52 -5.94 -1.76
C TRP A 347 17.90 -7.33 -1.25
N LYS A 348 17.75 -8.36 -2.10
CA LYS A 348 18.01 -9.77 -1.76
C LYS A 348 17.26 -10.18 -0.48
N MET A 349 15.99 -9.79 -0.38
CA MET A 349 15.12 -10.03 0.78
C MET A 349 14.13 -11.19 0.55
N GLY A 350 14.26 -11.92 -0.55
CA GLY A 350 13.29 -12.94 -0.90
C GLY A 350 13.55 -13.64 -2.22
N LEU A 351 12.54 -14.40 -2.63
CA LEU A 351 12.49 -15.15 -3.88
C LEU A 351 11.44 -14.53 -4.80
N ASP A 352 11.69 -14.51 -6.10
CA ASP A 352 10.69 -14.17 -7.12
C ASP A 352 10.32 -15.45 -7.90
N ILE A 353 9.07 -15.89 -7.77
CA ILE A 353 8.53 -17.04 -8.52
C ILE A 353 7.80 -16.60 -9.80
N LYS A 354 7.85 -15.31 -10.13
CA LYS A 354 7.30 -14.70 -11.36
C LYS A 354 5.82 -15.06 -11.57
N ASP A 355 5.45 -15.44 -12.79
CA ASP A 355 4.14 -15.95 -13.18
C ASP A 355 3.99 -17.46 -12.94
N THR A 356 4.93 -18.11 -12.24
CA THR A 356 4.90 -19.56 -12.04
C THR A 356 3.90 -19.94 -10.94
N CYS A 357 2.89 -20.71 -11.31
CA CYS A 357 1.91 -21.29 -10.40
C CYS A 357 1.98 -22.82 -10.48
N ASP A 358 3.01 -23.39 -9.86
CA ASP A 358 3.28 -24.82 -9.82
C ASP A 358 3.55 -25.25 -8.39
N ARG A 359 2.80 -26.24 -7.89
CA ARG A 359 2.86 -26.69 -6.49
C ARG A 359 4.26 -27.09 -6.03
N ASP A 360 5.09 -27.67 -6.90
CA ASP A 360 6.42 -28.15 -6.51
C ASP A 360 7.39 -26.97 -6.38
N ILE A 361 7.28 -25.98 -7.28
CA ILE A 361 8.04 -24.73 -7.22
C ILE A 361 7.61 -23.93 -5.99
N ILE A 362 6.32 -23.85 -5.69
CA ILE A 362 5.79 -23.17 -4.50
C ILE A 362 6.32 -23.86 -3.23
N ALA A 363 6.14 -25.18 -3.10
CA ALA A 363 6.61 -25.93 -1.93
C ALA A 363 8.13 -25.81 -1.74
N LYS A 364 8.90 -25.88 -2.83
CA LYS A 364 10.34 -25.69 -2.80
C LYS A 364 10.72 -24.28 -2.35
N SER A 365 10.06 -23.25 -2.89
CA SER A 365 10.36 -21.85 -2.55
C SER A 365 10.07 -21.56 -1.09
N ILE A 366 8.98 -22.13 -0.54
CA ILE A 366 8.65 -22.03 0.88
C ILE A 366 9.73 -22.67 1.74
N ARG A 367 10.15 -23.90 1.45
CA ARG A 367 11.26 -24.56 2.17
C ARG A 367 12.58 -23.81 2.05
N ASP A 368 12.89 -23.31 0.85
CA ASP A 368 14.13 -22.57 0.61
C ASP A 368 14.14 -21.25 1.41
N LEU A 369 13.02 -20.52 1.49
CA LEU A 369 12.87 -19.30 2.27
C LEU A 369 12.94 -19.56 3.79
N MET A 370 12.15 -20.51 4.28
CA MET A 370 11.92 -20.73 5.72
C MET A 370 13.05 -21.52 6.39
N GLU A 371 13.71 -22.42 5.66
CA GLU A 371 14.70 -23.35 6.22
C GLU A 371 16.10 -23.13 5.64
N LYS A 372 16.27 -23.29 4.32
CA LYS A 372 17.61 -23.43 3.73
C LYS A 372 18.38 -22.12 3.59
N ARG A 373 17.69 -21.04 3.20
CA ARG A 373 18.27 -19.71 2.93
C ARG A 373 17.82 -18.65 3.93
N ASN A 374 17.18 -19.06 5.02
CA ASN A 374 16.70 -18.16 6.06
C ASN A 374 17.82 -17.24 6.61
N GLY A 375 19.04 -17.77 6.78
CA GLY A 375 20.19 -16.97 7.23
C GLY A 375 20.59 -15.85 6.26
N GLU A 376 20.53 -16.10 4.95
CA GLU A 376 20.82 -15.11 3.90
C GLU A 376 19.79 -13.97 3.93
N PHE A 377 18.51 -14.33 3.99
CA PHE A 377 17.43 -13.36 3.94
C PHE A 377 17.27 -12.59 5.25
N SER A 378 17.42 -13.25 6.41
CA SER A 378 17.29 -12.62 7.73
C SER A 378 18.24 -11.44 7.89
N GLN A 379 19.51 -11.58 7.48
CA GLN A 379 20.47 -10.48 7.58
C GLN A 379 20.04 -9.28 6.72
N ARG A 380 19.55 -9.54 5.50
CA ARG A 380 19.10 -8.49 4.57
C ARG A 380 17.83 -7.81 5.06
N THR A 381 16.87 -8.59 5.58
CA THR A 381 15.60 -8.06 6.06
C THR A 381 15.77 -7.27 7.35
N GLU A 382 16.60 -7.73 8.29
CA GLU A 382 16.94 -6.99 9.51
C GLU A 382 17.63 -5.66 9.20
N HIS A 383 18.57 -5.66 8.26
CA HIS A 383 19.23 -4.44 7.82
C HIS A 383 18.24 -3.45 7.20
N MET A 384 17.39 -3.90 6.28
CA MET A 384 16.42 -3.03 5.63
C MET A 384 15.35 -2.52 6.62
N ALA A 385 14.87 -3.37 7.54
CA ALA A 385 13.97 -2.97 8.61
C ALA A 385 14.58 -1.87 9.49
N SER A 386 15.86 -2.02 9.84
CA SER A 386 16.60 -1.00 10.60
C SER A 386 16.69 0.32 9.83
N LEU A 387 16.96 0.30 8.53
CA LEU A 387 17.01 1.51 7.70
C LEU A 387 15.63 2.18 7.61
N ALA A 388 14.58 1.40 7.36
CA ALA A 388 13.21 1.90 7.30
C ALA A 388 12.78 2.57 8.61
N LYS A 389 13.04 1.92 9.75
CA LYS A 389 12.77 2.47 11.10
C LYS A 389 13.57 3.73 11.37
N LYS A 390 14.86 3.75 11.03
CA LYS A 390 15.72 4.93 11.17
C LYS A 390 15.23 6.12 10.34
N ALA A 391 14.73 5.88 9.13
CA ALA A 391 14.28 6.94 8.23
C ALA A 391 13.03 7.67 8.75
N VAL A 392 12.15 6.98 9.48
CA VAL A 392 10.89 7.55 9.99
C VAL A 392 10.98 8.10 11.42
N ASN A 393 12.00 7.68 12.18
CA ASN A 393 12.26 8.21 13.53
C ASN A 393 12.69 9.69 13.48
N GLU A 394 12.61 10.37 14.62
CA GLU A 394 13.03 11.76 14.76
C GLU A 394 14.48 11.97 14.27
N GLY A 395 14.66 12.97 13.38
CA GLY A 395 15.94 13.23 12.71
C GLY A 395 16.24 12.30 11.51
N GLY A 396 15.38 11.33 11.21
CA GLY A 396 15.45 10.49 10.02
C GLY A 396 15.11 11.25 8.73
N SER A 397 15.51 10.71 7.58
CA SER A 397 15.31 11.34 6.27
C SER A 397 13.83 11.60 5.94
N SER A 398 12.96 10.61 6.14
CA SER A 398 11.52 10.73 5.87
C SER A 398 10.83 11.66 6.85
N TYR A 399 11.29 11.64 8.12
CA TYR A 399 10.81 12.56 9.14
C TYR A 399 11.09 14.01 8.73
N ILE A 400 12.33 14.32 8.32
CA ILE A 400 12.73 15.64 7.85
C ILE A 400 11.95 16.05 6.59
N ASN A 401 11.75 15.12 5.64
CA ASN A 401 10.99 15.40 4.42
C ASN A 401 9.50 15.69 4.71
N LEU A 402 8.90 15.02 5.68
CA LEU A 402 7.55 15.36 6.15
C LEU A 402 7.51 16.76 6.75
N ASP A 403 8.46 17.08 7.62
CA ASP A 403 8.50 18.41 8.24
C ASP A 403 8.65 19.50 7.18
N ARG A 404 9.46 19.26 6.14
CA ARG A 404 9.55 20.15 4.96
C ARG A 404 8.22 20.28 4.24
N LEU A 405 7.55 19.17 3.91
CA LEU A 405 6.22 19.20 3.30
C LEU A 405 5.22 20.01 4.12
N ILE A 406 5.23 19.86 5.45
CA ILE A 406 4.37 20.62 6.36
C ILE A 406 4.67 22.13 6.27
N GLN A 407 5.94 22.53 6.25
CA GLN A 407 6.31 23.94 6.12
C GLN A 407 5.96 24.49 4.73
N ASP A 408 6.18 23.71 3.68
CA ASP A 408 5.85 24.09 2.31
C ASP A 408 4.34 24.36 2.19
N ILE A 409 3.48 23.48 2.70
CA ILE A 409 2.03 23.71 2.67
C ILE A 409 1.64 24.95 3.49
N ARG A 410 2.26 25.18 4.66
CA ARG A 410 1.99 26.40 5.45
C ARG A 410 2.37 27.67 4.71
N SER A 411 3.41 27.62 3.88
CA SER A 411 3.81 28.76 3.04
C SER A 411 2.86 29.02 1.86
N MET A 412 1.98 28.07 1.53
CA MET A 412 0.98 28.20 0.47
C MET A 412 -0.29 28.92 0.92
N ILE A 413 -0.45 29.21 2.23
CA ILE A 413 -1.61 29.95 2.73
C ILE A 413 -1.62 31.32 2.04
N PRO A 414 -2.72 31.69 1.33
CA PRO A 414 -2.81 32.99 0.71
C PRO A 414 -2.63 34.08 1.78
N PRO A 415 -1.84 35.14 1.53
CA PRO A 415 -1.76 36.25 2.46
C PRO A 415 -3.18 36.82 2.67
N HIS A 416 -3.58 37.02 3.92
CA HIS A 416 -4.83 37.67 4.22
C HIS A 416 -4.86 39.03 3.53
N ASN A 417 -5.76 39.20 2.54
CA ASN A 417 -6.15 40.52 2.11
C ASN A 417 -6.86 41.18 3.31
N HIS A 418 -6.14 42.00 4.05
CA HIS A 418 -6.73 42.98 4.94
C HIS A 418 -7.52 43.97 4.06
N THR A 419 -8.78 43.65 3.79
CA THR A 419 -9.78 44.65 3.35
C THR A 419 -10.49 45.20 4.57
#